data_AF-A0A1E4F9D2-F1
#
_entry.id   AF-A0A1E4F9D2-F1
#
_cell.length_a   1.000
_cell.length_b   1.000
_cell.length_c   1.000
_cell.angle_alpha   90.00
_cell.angle_beta   90.00
_cell.angle_gamma   90.00
#
_symmetry.space_group_name_H-M   'P 1'
#
loop_
_entity.id
_entity.type
_entity.pdbx_description
1 polymer ?
#
loop_
_entity_poly.entity_id
_entity_poly.type
_entity_poly.pdbx_seq_one_letter_code
_entity_poly.pdbx_strand_id
1 'polypeptide(L)'
;MDISNLLLWLHILGFVAGGATAVTMPLLERQLAAAAPERRSELFALGNRMIQVGKVAMGVLLISGPLMWWLKWGFTIPNHWFFAKMGLIVVMLICIVSSGMAFKKMQAGDMSVAGRSAMLGFVTLVAGAGVLLSAVLAFN
;
A
#
# COMPACT_ATOMS: atom_id res chain seq x y z
N MET A 1 -2.19 25.12 11.84
CA MET A 1 -1.52 24.25 10.84
C MET A 1 -1.95 24.74 9.47
N ASP A 2 -1.02 25.03 8.57
CA ASP A 2 -1.34 25.41 7.19
C ASP A 2 -1.70 24.17 6.35
N ILE A 3 -2.20 24.40 5.13
CA ILE A 3 -2.72 23.31 4.28
C ILE A 3 -1.62 22.32 3.87
N SER A 4 -0.39 22.82 3.66
CA SER A 4 0.76 22.02 3.28
C SER A 4 1.17 21.05 4.39
N ASN A 5 1.24 21.51 5.65
CA ASN A 5 1.55 20.64 6.78
C ASN A 5 0.42 19.64 7.05
N LEU A 6 -0.85 20.01 6.84
CA LEU A 6 -1.98 19.07 6.91
C LEU A 6 -1.85 17.94 5.89
N LEU A 7 -1.57 18.28 4.63
CA LEU A 7 -1.42 17.30 3.56
C LEU A 7 -0.23 16.39 3.80
N LEU A 8 0.90 16.93 4.26
CA LEU A 8 2.08 16.14 4.60
C LEU A 8 1.77 15.16 5.75
N TRP A 9 1.09 15.63 6.80
CA TRP A 9 0.70 14.79 7.91
C TRP A 9 -0.24 13.65 7.48
N LEU A 10 -1.27 13.95 6.68
CA LEU A 10 -2.16 12.95 6.10
C LEU A 10 -1.41 11.97 5.19
N HIS A 11 -0.45 12.45 4.39
CA HIS A 11 0.35 11.62 3.52
C HIS A 11 1.19 10.63 4.31
N ILE A 12 1.83 11.08 5.39
CA ILE A 12 2.63 10.23 6.28
C ILE A 12 1.73 9.18 6.96
N LEU A 13 0.55 9.58 7.45
CA LEU A 13 -0.41 8.62 8.01
C LEU A 13 -0.86 7.57 6.99
N GLY A 14 -1.18 8.01 5.77
CA GLY A 14 -1.49 7.10 4.67
C GLY A 14 -0.35 6.14 4.38
N PHE A 15 0.89 6.63 4.40
CA PHE A 15 2.08 5.80 4.18
C PHE A 15 2.26 4.75 5.27
N VAL A 16 2.15 5.14 6.54
CA VAL A 16 2.26 4.23 7.68
C VAL A 16 1.13 3.20 7.67
N ALA A 17 -0.11 3.62 7.47
CA ALA A 17 -1.26 2.73 7.40
C ALA A 17 -1.13 1.74 6.23
N GLY A 18 -0.76 2.23 5.03
CA GLY A 18 -0.53 1.41 3.85
C GLY A 18 0.60 0.41 4.07
N GLY A 19 1.76 0.86 4.58
CA GLY A 19 2.90 0.02 4.90
C GLY A 19 2.57 -1.06 5.93
N ALA A 20 1.84 -0.71 6.99
CA ALA A 20 1.37 -1.67 7.99
C ALA A 20 0.51 -2.75 7.34
N THR A 21 -0.46 -2.38 6.49
CA THR A 21 -1.31 -3.37 5.80
C THR A 21 -0.52 -4.26 4.83
N ALA A 22 0.50 -3.73 4.16
CA ALA A 22 1.36 -4.50 3.26
C ALA A 22 2.20 -5.57 3.99
N VAL A 23 2.49 -5.35 5.28
CA VAL A 23 3.22 -6.30 6.14
C VAL A 23 2.28 -7.28 6.83
N THR A 24 1.13 -6.81 7.33
CA THR A 24 0.23 -7.63 8.14
C THR A 24 -0.63 -8.58 7.30
N MET A 25 -1.05 -8.17 6.11
CA MET A 25 -1.88 -9.00 5.23
C MET A 25 -1.20 -10.34 4.88
N PRO A 26 0.06 -10.39 4.44
CA PRO A 26 0.74 -11.66 4.21
C PRO A 26 0.79 -12.59 5.42
N LEU A 27 0.95 -12.05 6.63
CA LEU A 27 0.96 -12.82 7.86
C LEU A 27 -0.43 -13.41 8.16
N LEU A 28 -1.47 -12.59 7.97
CA LEU A 28 -2.87 -13.01 8.12
C LEU A 28 -3.24 -14.11 7.12
N GLU A 29 -2.79 -14.00 5.88
CA GLU A 29 -3.06 -15.00 4.84
C GLU A 29 -2.37 -16.34 5.13
N ARG A 30 -1.16 -16.32 5.70
CA ARG A 30 -0.50 -17.56 6.17
C ARG A 30 -1.31 -18.22 7.29
N GLN A 31 -1.89 -17.43 8.19
CA GLN A 31 -2.78 -17.96 9.23
C GLN A 31 -4.07 -18.53 8.64
N LEU A 32 -4.65 -17.87 7.63
CA LEU A 32 -5.84 -18.36 6.91
C LEU A 32 -5.60 -19.73 6.28
N ALA A 33 -4.44 -19.94 5.66
CA ALA A 33 -4.08 -21.22 5.04
C ALA A 33 -4.01 -22.37 6.05
N ALA A 34 -3.54 -22.09 7.27
CA ALA A 34 -3.39 -23.09 8.33
C ALA A 34 -4.61 -23.23 9.26
N ALA A 35 -5.57 -22.30 9.19
CA ALA A 35 -6.70 -22.25 10.11
C ALA A 35 -7.74 -23.35 9.84
N ALA A 36 -8.31 -23.87 10.93
CA ALA A 36 -9.53 -24.68 10.90
C ALA A 36 -10.72 -23.87 10.35
N PRO A 37 -11.75 -24.52 9.78
CA PRO A 37 -12.89 -23.84 9.13
C PRO A 37 -13.55 -22.77 10.00
N GLU A 38 -13.67 -23.02 11.30
CA GLU A 38 -14.33 -22.14 12.26
C GLU A 38 -13.59 -20.80 12.39
N ARG A 39 -12.24 -20.86 12.45
CA ARG A 39 -11.37 -19.68 12.62
C ARG A 39 -11.13 -18.90 11.32
N ARG A 40 -11.37 -19.50 10.16
CA ARG A 40 -11.23 -18.82 8.86
C ARG A 40 -12.18 -17.65 8.72
N SER A 41 -13.41 -17.79 9.24
CA SER A 41 -14.44 -16.73 9.17
C SER A 41 -13.97 -15.43 9.84
N GLU A 42 -13.40 -15.53 11.05
CA GLU A 42 -12.86 -14.40 11.81
C GLU A 42 -11.67 -13.75 11.11
N LEU A 43 -10.75 -14.57 10.58
CA LEU A 43 -9.57 -14.11 9.87
C LEU A 43 -9.93 -13.41 8.56
N PHE A 44 -10.94 -13.89 7.82
CA PHE A 44 -11.46 -13.19 6.64
C PHE A 44 -12.09 -11.84 7.01
N ALA A 45 -12.85 -11.77 8.11
CA ALA A 45 -13.40 -10.50 8.59
C ALA A 45 -12.30 -9.49 8.95
N LEU A 46 -11.23 -9.94 9.63
CA LEU A 46 -10.06 -9.12 9.92
C LEU A 46 -9.34 -8.67 8.65
N GLY A 47 -9.10 -9.58 7.70
CA GLY A 47 -8.46 -9.25 6.43
C GLY A 47 -9.27 -8.26 5.60
N ASN A 48 -10.61 -8.37 5.60
CA ASN A 48 -11.49 -7.38 4.96
C ASN A 48 -11.33 -5.98 5.57
N ARG A 49 -11.21 -5.86 6.90
CA ARG A 49 -10.94 -4.58 7.56
C ARG A 49 -9.58 -4.02 7.16
N MET A 50 -8.55 -4.86 7.13
CA MET A 50 -7.20 -4.47 6.70
C MET A 50 -7.17 -4.00 5.24
N ILE A 51 -7.88 -4.66 4.34
CA ILE A 51 -8.03 -4.22 2.94
C ILE A 51 -8.71 -2.85 2.86
N GLN A 52 -9.75 -2.60 3.65
CA GLN A 52 -10.38 -1.27 3.66
C GLN A 52 -9.44 -0.19 4.16
N VAL A 53 -8.67 -0.45 5.23
CA VAL A 53 -7.63 0.47 5.70
C VAL A 53 -6.59 0.73 4.60
N GLY A 54 -6.11 -0.32 3.94
CA GLY A 54 -5.15 -0.20 2.84
C GLY A 54 -5.69 0.61 1.66
N LYS A 55 -6.97 0.43 1.30
CA LYS A 55 -7.64 1.21 0.24
C LYS A 55 -7.74 2.70 0.60
N VAL A 56 -8.14 3.02 1.84
CA VAL A 56 -8.25 4.40 2.31
C VAL A 56 -6.86 5.04 2.34
N ALA A 57 -5.88 4.35 2.91
CA ALA A 57 -4.49 4.78 2.94
C ALA A 57 -3.93 5.07 1.53
N MET A 58 -4.19 4.17 0.57
CA MET A 58 -3.81 4.37 -0.82
C MET A 58 -4.50 5.58 -1.44
N GLY A 59 -5.80 5.75 -1.23
CA GLY A 59 -6.54 6.92 -1.70
C GLY A 59 -5.95 8.22 -1.15
N VAL A 60 -5.64 8.25 0.14
CA VAL A 60 -4.97 9.40 0.79
C VAL A 60 -3.62 9.68 0.13
N LEU A 61 -2.78 8.67 -0.09
CA LEU A 61 -1.46 8.84 -0.72
C LEU A 61 -1.53 9.35 -2.16
N LEU A 62 -2.43 8.77 -2.97
CA LEU A 62 -2.60 9.12 -4.38
C LEU A 62 -3.21 10.50 -4.58
N ILE A 63 -3.92 11.04 -3.59
CA ILE A 63 -4.46 12.40 -3.64
C ILE A 63 -3.46 13.39 -3.05
N SER A 64 -2.99 13.14 -1.82
CA SER A 64 -2.12 14.08 -1.10
C SER A 64 -0.76 14.25 -1.77
N GLY A 65 -0.17 13.20 -2.35
CA GLY A 65 1.13 13.28 -3.03
C GLY A 65 1.13 14.26 -4.21
N PRO A 66 0.27 14.03 -5.23
CA PRO A 66 0.11 14.95 -6.36
C PRO A 66 -0.34 16.35 -5.95
N LEU A 67 -1.22 16.47 -4.94
CA LEU A 67 -1.67 17.78 -4.48
C LEU A 67 -0.55 18.58 -3.82
N MET A 68 0.30 17.95 -3.00
CA MET A 68 1.49 18.62 -2.44
C MET A 68 2.48 19.03 -3.52
N TRP A 69 2.70 18.17 -4.52
CA TRP A 69 3.54 18.51 -5.67
C TRP A 69 2.96 19.72 -6.43
N TRP A 70 1.66 19.70 -6.72
CA TRP A 70 0.99 20.78 -7.43
C TRP A 70 1.04 22.11 -6.68
N LEU A 71 0.74 22.11 -5.39
CA LEU A 71 0.73 23.33 -4.59
C LEU A 71 2.11 23.96 -4.43
N LYS A 72 3.18 23.15 -4.40
CA LYS A 72 4.55 23.66 -4.22
C LYS A 72 5.28 23.92 -5.55
N TRP A 73 5.01 23.16 -6.60
CA TRP A 73 5.77 23.18 -7.87
C TRP A 73 4.93 23.46 -9.11
N GLY A 74 3.60 23.59 -8.98
CA GLY A 74 2.72 23.70 -10.15
C GLY A 74 2.73 22.39 -10.94
N PHE A 75 3.17 22.46 -12.20
CA PHE A 75 3.41 21.28 -13.04
C PHE A 75 4.90 21.05 -13.32
N THR A 76 5.77 21.76 -12.60
CA THR A 76 7.22 21.64 -12.77
C THR A 76 7.70 20.35 -12.12
N ILE A 77 8.40 19.54 -12.90
CA ILE A 77 8.97 18.28 -12.43
C ILE A 77 10.31 18.59 -11.75
N PRO A 78 10.53 18.16 -10.50
CA PRO A 78 11.73 18.51 -9.76
C PRO A 78 13.04 18.06 -10.39
N ASN A 79 13.13 16.77 -10.66
CA ASN A 79 14.30 16.09 -11.20
C ASN A 79 13.90 14.65 -11.57
N HIS A 80 14.85 13.86 -12.04
CA HIS A 80 14.62 12.48 -12.48
C HIS A 80 14.15 11.52 -11.36
N TRP A 81 14.44 11.81 -10.08
CA TRP A 81 13.97 11.00 -8.95
C TRP A 81 12.46 11.05 -8.78
N PHE A 82 11.80 12.13 -9.24
CA PHE A 82 10.35 12.19 -9.30
C PHE A 82 9.77 11.07 -10.16
N PHE A 83 10.36 10.80 -11.33
CA PHE A 83 9.91 9.70 -12.20
C PHE A 83 10.19 8.34 -11.59
N ALA A 84 11.36 8.16 -10.96
CA ALA A 84 11.68 6.93 -10.24
C ALA A 84 10.63 6.65 -9.14
N LYS A 85 10.26 7.67 -8.36
CA LYS A 85 9.19 7.60 -7.37
C LYS A 85 7.86 7.17 -8.00
N MET A 86 7.46 7.80 -9.10
CA MET A 86 6.20 7.48 -9.77
C MET A 86 6.18 6.05 -10.33
N GLY A 87 7.28 5.58 -10.90
CA GLY A 87 7.42 4.19 -11.35
C GLY A 87 7.26 3.18 -10.20
N LEU A 88 7.89 3.45 -9.05
CA LEU A 88 7.75 2.59 -7.87
C LEU A 88 6.33 2.61 -7.30
N ILE A 89 5.64 3.75 -7.33
CA ILE A 89 4.21 3.83 -6.95
C ILE A 89 3.36 2.93 -7.86
N VAL A 90 3.62 2.92 -9.17
CA VAL A 90 2.92 2.01 -10.10
C VAL A 90 3.17 0.54 -9.74
N VAL A 91 4.41 0.17 -9.42
CA VAL A 91 4.74 -1.19 -8.95
C VAL A 91 3.98 -1.55 -7.67
N MET A 92 3.92 -0.63 -6.70
CA MET A 92 3.16 -0.83 -5.46
C MET A 92 1.66 -1.04 -5.76
N LEU A 93 1.07 -0.24 -6.64
CA LEU A 93 -0.34 -0.37 -7.03
C LEU A 93 -0.64 -1.75 -7.63
N ILE A 94 0.22 -2.23 -8.54
CA ILE A 94 0.06 -3.56 -9.14
C ILE A 94 0.11 -4.65 -8.06
N CYS A 95 1.04 -4.56 -7.12
CA CYS A 95 1.19 -5.54 -6.04
C CYS A 95 -0.03 -5.56 -5.11
N ILE A 96 -0.51 -4.37 -4.71
CA ILE A 96 -1.65 -4.22 -3.80
C ILE A 96 -2.94 -4.72 -4.46
N VAL A 97 -3.19 -4.36 -5.72
CA VAL A 97 -4.36 -4.86 -6.46
C VAL A 97 -4.28 -6.38 -6.60
N SER A 98 -3.11 -6.91 -6.94
CA SER A 98 -2.89 -8.35 -7.10
C SER A 98 -3.10 -9.13 -5.79
N SER A 99 -2.63 -8.59 -4.66
CA SER A 99 -2.87 -9.17 -3.32
C SER A 99 -4.36 -9.13 -2.96
N GLY A 100 -5.05 -8.01 -3.23
CA GLY A 100 -6.51 -7.91 -3.03
C GLY A 100 -7.31 -8.91 -3.86
N MET A 101 -6.90 -9.15 -5.12
CA MET A 101 -7.52 -10.19 -5.96
C MET A 101 -7.25 -11.60 -5.43
N ALA A 102 -6.02 -11.90 -4.99
CA ALA A 102 -5.69 -13.18 -4.37
C ALA A 102 -6.53 -13.42 -3.10
N PHE A 103 -6.70 -12.39 -2.27
CA PHE A 103 -7.54 -12.47 -1.08
C PHE A 103 -9.00 -12.81 -1.40
N LYS A 104 -9.58 -12.19 -2.43
CA LYS A 104 -10.94 -12.53 -2.89
C LYS A 104 -11.04 -13.97 -3.39
N LYS A 105 -10.02 -14.48 -4.08
CA LYS A 105 -9.99 -15.89 -4.53
C LYS A 105 -9.94 -16.87 -3.36
N MET A 106 -9.17 -16.56 -2.31
CA MET A 106 -9.16 -17.37 -1.09
C MET A 106 -10.52 -17.38 -0.38
N GLN A 107 -11.24 -16.25 -0.36
CA GLN A 107 -12.62 -16.23 0.16
C GLN A 107 -13.57 -17.12 -0.66
N ALA A 108 -13.31 -17.26 -1.96
CA ALA A 108 -14.05 -18.16 -2.83
C ALA A 108 -13.60 -19.64 -2.72
N GLY A 109 -12.68 -19.96 -1.81
CA GLY A 109 -12.20 -21.33 -1.56
C GLY A 109 -10.96 -21.74 -2.38
N ASP A 110 -10.48 -20.88 -3.28
CA ASP A 110 -9.23 -21.15 -4.01
C ASP A 110 -8.03 -20.81 -3.12
N MET A 111 -7.55 -21.81 -2.39
CA MET A 111 -6.38 -21.69 -1.52
C MET A 111 -5.05 -21.82 -2.28
N SER A 112 -5.05 -22.09 -3.59
CA SER A 112 -3.80 -22.22 -4.37
C SER A 112 -3.03 -20.91 -4.50
N VAL A 113 -3.72 -19.78 -4.30
CA VAL A 113 -3.12 -18.44 -4.32
C VAL A 113 -2.58 -18.01 -2.95
N ALA A 114 -2.83 -18.79 -1.89
CA ALA A 114 -2.29 -18.55 -0.56
C ALA A 114 -0.77 -18.74 -0.58
N GLY A 115 -0.03 -17.64 -0.52
CA GLY A 115 1.43 -17.62 -0.57
C GLY A 115 2.00 -16.60 -1.56
N ARG A 116 1.28 -16.26 -2.64
CA ARG A 116 1.69 -15.16 -3.53
C ARG A 116 1.77 -13.82 -2.81
N SER A 117 0.94 -13.60 -1.80
CA SER A 117 0.91 -12.35 -1.07
C SER A 117 2.14 -12.09 -0.20
N ALA A 118 2.89 -13.11 0.23
CA ALA A 118 4.16 -12.88 0.92
C ALA A 118 5.18 -12.18 0.03
N MET A 119 5.33 -12.67 -1.20
CA MET A 119 6.17 -12.04 -2.21
C MET A 119 5.64 -10.65 -2.57
N LEU A 120 4.34 -10.50 -2.85
CA LEU A 120 3.75 -9.21 -3.21
C LEU A 120 3.86 -8.17 -2.08
N GLY A 121 3.67 -8.58 -0.83
CA GLY A 121 3.85 -7.72 0.34
C GLY A 121 5.31 -7.28 0.51
N PHE A 122 6.26 -8.19 0.33
CA PHE A 122 7.69 -7.87 0.37
C PHE A 122 8.09 -6.90 -0.77
N VAL A 123 7.65 -7.16 -2.00
CA VAL A 123 7.89 -6.25 -3.14
C VAL A 123 7.27 -4.88 -2.87
N THR A 124 6.06 -4.83 -2.30
CA THR A 124 5.41 -3.57 -1.91
C THR A 124 6.23 -2.81 -0.86
N LEU A 125 6.79 -3.51 0.14
CA LEU A 125 7.65 -2.92 1.16
C LEU A 125 8.93 -2.33 0.56
N VAL A 126 9.63 -3.12 -0.28
CA VAL A 126 10.87 -2.68 -0.94
C VAL A 126 10.60 -1.50 -1.86
N ALA A 127 9.53 -1.56 -2.65
CA ALA A 127 9.10 -0.45 -3.49
C ALA A 127 8.75 0.78 -2.65
N GLY A 128 8.06 0.61 -1.52
CA GLY A 128 7.75 1.69 -0.57
C GLY A 128 8.99 2.36 0.01
N ALA A 129 10.01 1.58 0.38
CA ALA A 129 11.29 2.12 0.83
C ALA A 129 11.99 2.92 -0.29
N GLY A 130 11.95 2.41 -1.53
CA GLY A 130 12.43 3.14 -2.69
C GLY A 130 11.65 4.43 -2.97
N VAL A 131 10.32 4.43 -2.76
CA VAL A 131 9.46 5.63 -2.86
C VAL A 131 9.88 6.68 -1.84
N LEU A 132 10.19 6.30 -0.60
CA LEU A 132 10.68 7.23 0.41
C LEU A 132 12.04 7.81 0.04
N LEU A 133 12.99 6.97 -0.35
CA LEU A 133 14.33 7.41 -0.76
C LEU A 133 14.27 8.36 -1.96
N SER A 134 13.57 7.97 -3.02
CA SER A 134 13.38 8.82 -4.21
C SER A 134 12.60 10.10 -3.90
N ALA A 135 11.66 10.09 -2.95
CA ALA A 135 10.98 11.31 -2.50
C ALA A 135 11.95 12.27 -1.81
N VAL A 136 12.83 11.79 -0.93
CA VAL A 136 13.86 12.63 -0.30
C VAL A 136 14.76 13.25 -1.36
N LEU A 137 15.23 12.47 -2.33
CA LEU A 137 16.10 12.97 -3.41
C LEU A 137 15.38 13.88 -4.42
N ALA A 138 14.06 13.73 -4.57
CA ALA A 138 13.27 14.56 -5.47
C ALA A 138 12.91 15.93 -4.89
N PHE A 139 12.78 16.06 -3.57
CA PHE A 139 12.16 17.23 -2.93
C PHE A 139 13.01 17.93 -1.86
N ASN A 140 14.22 17.44 -1.60
CA ASN A 140 15.27 18.15 -0.85
C ASN A 140 16.03 19.09 -1.79
#